data_AF-A0A7V0U180-F1
#
_entry.id   AF-A0A7V0U180-F1
#
_cell.length_a   1.000
_cell.length_b   1.000
_cell.length_c   1.000
_cell.angle_alpha   90.00
_cell.angle_beta   90.00
_cell.angle_gamma   90.00
#
_symmetry.space_group_name_H-M   'P 1'
#
loop_
_entity.id
_entity.type
_entity.pdbx_description
1 polymer ?
#
loop_
_entity_poly.entity_id
_entity_poly.type
_entity_poly.pdbx_seq_one_letter_code
_entity_poly.pdbx_strand_id
1 'polypeptide(L)'
;MNDMSKIINEADDALLVKMVIDSFRRTMVHYGCWFAEVEHQLGMEKALAVEKKAWAGSFSNQLSRLAKIFGFELKDGVPAHLSGLSREALIDLLKNLGVNWLANDGIWFQAVESEFGMIDAKRCNDTCWTRYSPYEAERVKELLGLPDNGGIPALKQALAFRMYALINKQSIEDVDANTIIFRMNECRVQVARQRKGLEDYPCKSAGMVEYPYFARTIDSRIATECLGCPPDKHPQEWFCAWKFTLSEQVK
;
A
#
# COMPACT_ATOMS: atom_id res chain seq x y z
N MET A 1 -37.60 23.07 -8.17
CA MET A 1 -36.51 22.42 -7.41
C MET A 1 -37.14 21.31 -6.59
N ASN A 2 -36.55 20.10 -6.55
CA ASN A 2 -37.05 19.09 -5.61
C ASN A 2 -36.76 19.58 -4.18
N ASP A 3 -37.49 19.07 -3.19
CA ASP A 3 -37.40 19.48 -1.79
C ASP A 3 -35.96 19.39 -1.23
N MET A 4 -35.18 18.40 -1.66
CA MET A 4 -33.78 18.22 -1.27
C MET A 4 -32.85 19.29 -1.85
N SER A 5 -33.08 19.73 -3.10
CA SER A 5 -32.28 20.81 -3.70
C SER A 5 -32.47 22.12 -2.95
N LYS A 6 -33.66 22.36 -2.39
CA LYS A 6 -33.93 23.54 -1.56
C LYS A 6 -33.09 23.49 -0.27
N ILE A 7 -33.10 22.35 0.44
CA ILE A 7 -32.33 22.16 1.67
C ILE A 7 -30.83 22.42 1.45
N ILE A 8 -30.26 21.92 0.35
CA ILE A 8 -28.84 22.10 0.05
C ILE A 8 -28.52 23.57 -0.28
N ASN A 9 -29.38 24.23 -1.04
CA ASN A 9 -29.18 25.64 -1.41
C ASN A 9 -29.33 26.61 -0.22
N GLU A 10 -30.01 26.18 0.85
CA GLU A 10 -30.16 26.95 2.09
C GLU A 10 -29.03 26.68 3.10
N ALA A 11 -28.14 25.71 2.83
CA ALA A 11 -26.98 25.45 3.67
C ALA A 11 -25.95 26.59 3.59
N ASP A 12 -25.24 26.85 4.69
CA ASP A 12 -24.17 27.84 4.70
C ASP A 12 -22.92 27.36 3.95
N ASP A 13 -22.11 28.32 3.51
CA ASP A 13 -20.89 28.06 2.74
C ASP A 13 -19.89 27.16 3.48
N ALA A 14 -19.81 27.25 4.81
CA ALA A 14 -18.89 26.45 5.61
C ALA A 14 -19.28 24.96 5.60
N LEU A 15 -20.58 24.66 5.63
CA LEU A 15 -21.11 23.32 5.47
C LEU A 15 -20.84 22.80 4.05
N LEU A 16 -21.08 23.62 3.03
CA LEU A 16 -20.84 23.23 1.64
C LEU A 16 -19.37 22.86 1.40
N VAL A 17 -18.42 23.62 1.95
CA VAL A 17 -16.99 23.27 1.89
C VAL A 17 -16.68 21.94 2.57
N LYS A 18 -17.26 21.68 3.76
CA LYS A 18 -17.10 20.38 4.44
C LYS A 18 -17.68 19.23 3.63
N MET A 19 -18.84 19.45 3.00
CA MET A 19 -19.48 18.45 2.14
C MET A 19 -18.62 18.08 0.93
N VAL A 20 -17.87 19.03 0.35
CA VAL A 20 -16.92 18.74 -0.74
C VAL A 20 -15.85 17.76 -0.27
N ILE A 21 -15.19 18.03 0.87
CA ILE A 21 -14.15 17.15 1.41
C ILE A 21 -14.71 15.78 1.81
N ASP A 22 -15.87 15.77 2.47
CA ASP A 22 -16.53 14.54 2.90
C ASP A 22 -16.95 13.66 1.69
N SER A 23 -17.28 14.26 0.55
CA SER A 23 -17.60 13.53 -0.68
C SER A 23 -16.41 12.70 -1.18
N PHE A 24 -15.18 13.20 -1.07
CA PHE A 24 -13.98 12.41 -1.41
C PHE A 24 -13.81 11.23 -0.44
N ARG A 25 -14.01 11.46 0.86
CA ARG A 25 -13.93 10.39 1.87
C ARG A 25 -14.95 9.28 1.58
N ARG A 26 -16.21 9.63 1.33
CA ARG A 26 -17.27 8.66 0.99
C ARG A 26 -16.93 7.89 -0.28
N THR A 27 -16.36 8.56 -1.27
CA THR A 27 -15.93 7.91 -2.52
C THR A 27 -14.83 6.89 -2.27
N MET A 28 -13.79 7.24 -1.49
CA MET A 28 -12.69 6.32 -1.17
C MET A 28 -13.19 5.10 -0.38
N VAL A 29 -14.02 5.31 0.65
CA VAL A 29 -14.60 4.21 1.44
C VAL A 29 -15.46 3.32 0.57
N HIS A 30 -16.35 3.89 -0.25
CA HIS A 30 -17.24 3.12 -1.12
C HIS A 30 -16.45 2.32 -2.17
N TYR A 31 -15.38 2.89 -2.74
CA TYR A 31 -14.49 2.16 -3.65
C TYR A 31 -13.83 0.96 -2.95
N GLY A 32 -13.34 1.16 -1.73
CA GLY A 32 -12.80 0.09 -0.89
C GLY A 32 -13.84 -1.00 -0.56
N CYS A 33 -15.07 -0.62 -0.23
CA CYS A 33 -16.17 -1.56 0.00
C CYS A 33 -16.47 -2.40 -1.24
N TRP A 34 -16.51 -1.80 -2.44
CA TRP A 34 -16.69 -2.55 -3.68
C TRP A 34 -15.57 -3.59 -3.87
N PHE A 35 -14.31 -3.18 -3.66
CA PHE A 35 -13.19 -4.11 -3.75
C PHE A 35 -13.34 -5.27 -2.73
N ALA A 36 -13.62 -4.94 -1.47
CA ALA A 36 -13.78 -5.92 -0.40
C ALA A 36 -14.93 -6.91 -0.68
N GLU A 37 -16.07 -6.44 -1.19
CA GLU A 37 -17.21 -7.31 -1.51
C GLU A 37 -16.93 -8.18 -2.73
N VAL A 38 -16.29 -7.65 -3.77
CA VAL A 38 -15.91 -8.49 -4.93
C VAL A 38 -14.92 -9.57 -4.50
N GLU A 39 -13.98 -9.24 -3.62
CA GLU A 39 -13.05 -10.20 -3.05
C GLU A 39 -13.79 -11.27 -2.21
N HIS A 40 -14.70 -10.85 -1.33
CA HIS A 40 -15.47 -11.74 -0.47
C HIS A 40 -16.36 -12.71 -1.28
N GLN A 41 -17.05 -12.20 -2.30
CA GLN A 41 -18.02 -12.96 -3.08
C GLN A 41 -17.39 -13.80 -4.19
N LEU A 42 -16.35 -13.28 -4.86
CA LEU A 42 -15.80 -13.85 -6.09
C LEU A 42 -14.34 -14.31 -5.98
N GLY A 43 -13.65 -13.96 -4.88
CA GLY A 43 -12.25 -14.28 -4.63
C GLY A 43 -11.28 -13.19 -5.09
N MET A 44 -10.10 -13.17 -4.48
CA MET A 44 -9.07 -12.14 -4.66
C MET A 44 -8.60 -11.98 -6.11
N GLU A 45 -8.35 -13.09 -6.83
CA GLU A 45 -7.88 -13.04 -8.23
C GLU A 45 -8.86 -12.26 -9.13
N LYS A 46 -10.16 -12.55 -9.00
CA LYS A 46 -11.20 -11.85 -9.75
C LYS A 46 -11.36 -10.41 -9.28
N ALA A 47 -11.21 -10.14 -7.99
CA ALA A 47 -11.25 -8.78 -7.45
C ALA A 47 -10.15 -7.91 -8.06
N LEU A 48 -8.91 -8.40 -8.15
CA LEU A 48 -7.78 -7.69 -8.75
C LEU A 48 -8.01 -7.40 -10.23
N ALA A 49 -8.54 -8.38 -10.99
CA ALA A 49 -8.86 -8.21 -12.40
C ALA A 49 -10.00 -7.20 -12.64
N VAL A 50 -11.05 -7.24 -11.82
CA VAL A 50 -12.18 -6.30 -11.91
C VAL A 50 -11.75 -4.89 -11.48
N GLU A 51 -11.01 -4.77 -10.39
CA GLU A 51 -10.50 -3.50 -9.87
C GLU A 51 -9.64 -2.79 -10.90
N LYS A 52 -8.75 -3.51 -11.61
CA LYS A 52 -7.96 -2.94 -12.71
C LYS A 52 -8.82 -2.20 -13.74
N LYS A 53 -9.91 -2.84 -14.17
CA LYS A 53 -10.85 -2.25 -15.13
C LYS A 53 -11.62 -1.08 -14.51
N ALA A 54 -12.05 -1.23 -13.25
CA ALA A 54 -12.77 -0.20 -12.52
C ALA A 54 -11.91 1.05 -12.29
N TRP A 55 -10.64 0.88 -11.94
CA TRP A 55 -9.67 1.96 -11.71
C TRP A 55 -9.50 2.84 -12.94
N ALA A 56 -9.24 2.24 -14.11
CA ALA A 56 -9.02 2.98 -15.35
C ALA A 56 -10.21 3.91 -15.68
N GLY A 57 -11.43 3.41 -15.56
CA GLY A 57 -12.64 4.20 -15.80
C GLY A 57 -12.93 5.21 -14.69
N SER A 58 -12.83 4.79 -13.43
CA SER A 58 -13.12 5.61 -12.25
C SER A 58 -12.17 6.78 -12.13
N PHE A 59 -10.87 6.52 -12.17
CA PHE A 59 -9.84 7.55 -12.01
C PHE A 59 -9.85 8.56 -13.16
N SER A 60 -9.93 8.08 -14.41
CA SER A 60 -10.01 8.97 -15.58
C SER A 60 -11.23 9.89 -15.51
N ASN A 61 -12.42 9.34 -15.23
CA ASN A 61 -13.64 10.14 -15.13
C ASN A 61 -13.60 11.15 -13.97
N GLN A 62 -13.09 10.75 -12.80
CA GLN A 62 -12.93 11.68 -11.67
C GLN A 62 -11.95 12.80 -12.02
N LEU A 63 -10.78 12.46 -12.54
CA LEU A 63 -9.73 13.41 -12.85
C LEU A 63 -10.14 14.41 -13.95
N SER A 64 -10.81 13.95 -15.02
CA SER A 64 -11.34 14.83 -16.07
C SER A 64 -12.40 15.81 -15.54
N ARG A 65 -13.24 15.39 -14.60
CA ARG A 65 -14.22 16.28 -13.96
C ARG A 65 -13.54 17.32 -13.08
N LEU A 66 -12.58 16.90 -12.26
CA LEU A 66 -11.80 17.81 -11.41
C LEU A 66 -11.00 18.81 -12.25
N ALA A 67 -10.38 18.37 -13.34
CA ALA A 67 -9.69 19.22 -14.31
C ALA A 67 -10.60 20.33 -14.85
N LYS A 68 -11.84 19.97 -15.24
CA LYS A 68 -12.83 20.93 -15.72
C LYS A 68 -13.29 21.90 -14.62
N ILE A 69 -13.48 21.41 -13.39
CA ILE A 69 -13.95 22.22 -12.26
C ILE A 69 -12.87 23.21 -11.79
N PHE A 70 -11.63 22.74 -11.65
CA PHE A 70 -10.52 23.51 -11.08
C PHE A 70 -9.61 24.17 -12.12
N GLY A 71 -9.86 23.93 -13.42
CA GLY A 71 -9.18 24.60 -14.51
C GLY A 71 -7.72 24.18 -14.72
N PHE A 72 -7.36 22.93 -14.42
CA PHE A 72 -6.02 22.41 -14.71
C PHE A 72 -6.02 21.48 -15.93
N GLU A 73 -4.91 21.47 -16.65
CA GLU A 73 -4.76 20.68 -17.88
C GLU A 73 -4.40 19.22 -17.59
N LEU A 74 -4.88 18.33 -18.46
CA LEU A 74 -4.47 16.93 -18.48
C LEU A 74 -3.61 16.66 -19.71
N LYS A 75 -2.55 15.88 -19.53
CA LYS A 75 -1.71 15.33 -20.60
C LYS A 75 -1.63 13.82 -20.41
N ASP A 76 -1.97 13.05 -21.44
CA ASP A 76 -1.94 11.58 -21.43
C ASP A 76 -2.68 10.95 -20.22
N GLY A 77 -3.79 11.57 -19.80
CA GLY A 77 -4.62 11.07 -18.71
C GLY A 77 -4.14 11.42 -17.29
N VAL A 78 -3.09 12.24 -17.15
CA VAL A 78 -2.58 12.72 -15.85
C VAL A 78 -2.51 14.26 -15.81
N PRO A 79 -2.46 14.91 -14.64
CA PRO A 79 -2.27 16.36 -14.58
C PRO A 79 -0.98 16.77 -15.31
N ALA A 80 -1.08 17.73 -16.23
CA ALA A 80 0.05 18.17 -17.06
C ALA A 80 1.25 18.64 -16.21
N HIS A 81 0.98 19.18 -15.03
CA HIS A 81 2.00 19.57 -14.05
C HIS A 81 2.95 18.41 -13.69
N LEU A 82 2.45 17.18 -13.53
CA LEU A 82 3.30 16.02 -13.22
C LEU A 82 4.31 15.73 -14.33
N SER A 83 3.93 15.93 -15.59
CA SER A 83 4.83 15.74 -16.73
C SER A 83 5.91 16.82 -16.84
N GLY A 84 5.71 17.97 -16.17
CA GLY A 84 6.67 19.08 -16.15
C GLY A 84 7.65 19.03 -14.99
N LEU A 85 7.48 18.12 -14.02
CA LEU A 85 8.37 17.99 -12.88
C LEU A 85 9.73 17.41 -13.29
N SER A 86 10.81 17.85 -12.63
CA SER A 86 12.12 17.21 -12.78
C SER A 86 12.08 15.79 -12.20
N ARG A 87 13.07 14.97 -12.60
CA ARG A 87 13.23 13.61 -12.05
C ARG A 87 13.33 13.63 -10.52
N GLU A 88 14.09 14.57 -9.97
CA GLU A 88 14.29 14.74 -8.53
C GLU A 88 12.98 15.10 -7.82
N ALA A 89 12.19 16.01 -8.41
CA ALA A 89 10.89 16.40 -7.87
C ALA A 89 9.87 15.25 -7.92
N LEU A 90 9.88 14.43 -8.96
CA LEU A 90 9.04 13.22 -9.04
C LEU A 90 9.43 12.20 -7.96
N ILE A 91 10.73 11.97 -7.76
CA ILE A 91 11.22 11.06 -6.71
C ILE A 91 10.84 11.60 -5.33
N ASP A 92 10.99 12.90 -5.09
CA ASP A 92 10.61 13.51 -3.82
C ASP A 92 9.09 13.45 -3.58
N LEU A 93 8.29 13.69 -4.61
CA LEU A 93 6.84 13.53 -4.55
C LEU A 93 6.46 12.09 -4.18
N LEU A 94 7.06 11.08 -4.82
CA LEU A 94 6.83 9.67 -4.47
C LEU A 94 7.18 9.37 -3.01
N LYS A 95 8.31 9.89 -2.51
CA LYS A 95 8.68 9.74 -1.09
C LYS A 95 7.63 10.33 -0.16
N ASN A 96 7.15 11.55 -0.44
CA ASN A 96 6.12 12.20 0.35
C ASN A 96 4.78 11.44 0.31
N LEU A 97 4.39 10.89 -0.85
CA LEU A 97 3.22 10.01 -0.98
C LEU A 97 3.39 8.72 -0.17
N GLY A 98 4.59 8.13 -0.15
CA GLY A 98 4.93 7.00 0.70
C GLY A 98 4.79 7.32 2.20
N VAL A 99 5.25 8.50 2.63
CA VAL A 99 5.11 8.96 4.02
C VAL A 99 3.64 9.15 4.38
N ASN A 100 2.84 9.74 3.49
CA ASN A 100 1.41 9.95 3.69
C ASN A 100 0.67 8.60 3.81
N TRP A 101 0.99 7.64 2.94
CA TRP A 101 0.43 6.30 3.00
C TRP A 101 0.70 5.62 4.35
N LEU A 102 1.95 5.63 4.83
CA LEU A 102 2.28 5.04 6.13
C LEU A 102 1.64 5.81 7.31
N ALA A 103 1.53 7.13 7.20
CA ALA A 103 0.85 7.93 8.21
C ALA A 103 -0.63 7.54 8.31
N ASN A 104 -1.31 7.34 7.17
CA ASN A 104 -2.70 6.89 7.14
C ASN A 104 -2.87 5.50 7.79
N ASP A 105 -1.97 4.56 7.50
CA ASP A 105 -1.94 3.24 8.15
C ASP A 105 -1.84 3.35 9.68
N GLY A 106 -0.89 4.18 10.17
CA GLY A 106 -0.73 4.44 11.60
C GLY A 106 -1.92 5.17 12.25
N ILE A 107 -2.57 6.09 11.55
CA ILE A 107 -3.77 6.79 12.03
C ILE A 107 -4.93 5.80 12.20
N TRP A 108 -5.14 4.90 11.25
CA TRP A 108 -6.14 3.83 11.37
C TRP A 108 -5.82 2.90 12.53
N PHE A 109 -4.57 2.48 12.67
CA PHE A 109 -4.13 1.65 13.79
C PHE A 109 -4.47 2.29 15.14
N GLN A 110 -4.07 3.56 15.31
CA GLN A 110 -4.30 4.32 16.54
C GLN A 110 -5.78 4.52 16.84
N ALA A 111 -6.60 4.78 15.82
CA ALA A 111 -8.05 4.93 16.01
C ALA A 111 -8.71 3.63 16.48
N VAL A 112 -8.30 2.48 15.95
CA VAL A 112 -8.81 1.17 16.43
C VAL A 112 -8.27 0.87 17.82
N GLU A 113 -6.99 1.13 18.08
CA GLU A 113 -6.36 0.91 19.38
C GLU A 113 -7.01 1.75 20.48
N SER A 114 -7.32 3.02 20.21
CA SER A 114 -7.92 3.91 21.21
C SER A 114 -9.33 3.49 21.61
N GLU A 115 -10.11 2.94 20.67
CA GLU A 115 -11.51 2.56 20.89
C GLU A 115 -11.67 1.10 21.35
N PHE A 116 -10.84 0.19 20.84
CA PHE A 116 -11.02 -1.27 21.00
C PHE A 116 -9.77 -1.98 21.56
N GLY A 117 -8.66 -1.27 21.75
CA GLY A 117 -7.43 -1.80 22.33
C GLY A 117 -6.50 -2.50 21.32
N MET A 118 -5.30 -2.82 21.80
CA MET A 118 -4.18 -3.33 21.00
C MET A 118 -4.48 -4.64 20.26
N ILE A 119 -5.24 -5.55 20.88
CA ILE A 119 -5.57 -6.86 20.27
C ILE A 119 -6.37 -6.66 18.99
N ASP A 120 -7.41 -5.83 19.04
CA ASP A 120 -8.26 -5.56 17.88
C ASP A 120 -7.52 -4.74 16.82
N ALA A 121 -6.74 -3.73 17.22
CA ALA A 121 -5.90 -2.96 16.31
C ALA A 121 -4.93 -3.86 15.52
N LYS A 122 -4.23 -4.76 16.22
CA LYS A 122 -3.32 -5.72 15.60
C LYS A 122 -4.05 -6.71 14.71
N ARG A 123 -5.21 -7.25 15.13
CA ARG A 123 -6.00 -8.17 14.30
C ARG A 123 -6.46 -7.51 13.01
N CYS A 124 -6.97 -6.28 13.09
CA CYS A 124 -7.39 -5.49 11.93
C CYS A 124 -6.21 -5.20 11.01
N ASN A 125 -5.07 -4.77 11.56
CA ASN A 125 -3.84 -4.53 10.80
C ASN A 125 -3.37 -5.80 10.06
N ASP A 126 -3.16 -6.89 10.80
CA ASP A 126 -2.61 -8.13 10.22
C ASP A 126 -3.54 -8.66 9.11
N THR A 127 -4.86 -8.55 9.29
CA THR A 127 -5.85 -8.93 8.28
C THR A 127 -5.84 -7.98 7.08
N CYS A 128 -5.68 -6.67 7.28
CA CYS A 128 -5.51 -5.71 6.19
C CYS A 128 -4.32 -6.10 5.30
N TRP A 129 -3.19 -6.48 5.91
CA TRP A 129 -2.00 -6.92 5.18
C TRP A 129 -2.21 -8.19 4.35
N THR A 130 -3.12 -9.10 4.74
CA THR A 130 -3.47 -10.26 3.90
C THR A 130 -4.09 -9.86 2.56
N ARG A 131 -4.67 -8.65 2.47
CA ARG A 131 -5.35 -8.13 1.28
C ARG A 131 -4.49 -7.15 0.51
N TYR A 132 -3.90 -6.20 1.23
CA TYR A 132 -3.11 -5.13 0.64
C TYR A 132 -1.80 -5.67 0.04
N SER A 133 -1.14 -6.64 0.69
CA SER A 133 0.15 -7.13 0.19
C SER A 133 0.06 -7.79 -1.20
N PRO A 134 -0.86 -8.76 -1.46
CA PRO A 134 -1.11 -9.25 -2.81
C PRO A 134 -1.52 -8.15 -3.80
N TYR A 135 -2.37 -7.21 -3.37
CA TYR A 135 -2.78 -6.10 -4.21
C TYR A 135 -1.59 -5.23 -4.64
N GLU A 136 -0.72 -4.84 -3.71
CA GLU A 136 0.50 -4.09 -3.99
C GLU A 136 1.40 -4.84 -4.97
N ALA A 137 1.61 -6.15 -4.75
CA ALA A 137 2.42 -6.97 -5.64
C ALA A 137 1.88 -7.02 -7.07
N GLU A 138 0.57 -7.22 -7.26
CA GLU A 138 -0.03 -7.21 -8.61
C GLU A 138 0.06 -5.83 -9.27
N ARG A 139 -0.13 -4.74 -8.53
CA ARG A 139 0.05 -3.39 -9.08
C ARG A 139 1.49 -3.15 -9.51
N VAL A 140 2.47 -3.59 -8.72
CA VAL A 140 3.88 -3.47 -9.07
C VAL A 140 4.23 -4.32 -10.29
N LYS A 141 3.71 -5.55 -10.41
CA LYS A 141 3.89 -6.39 -11.61
C LYS A 141 3.39 -5.69 -12.85
N GLU A 142 2.20 -5.10 -12.80
CA GLU A 142 1.62 -4.37 -13.92
C GLU A 142 2.43 -3.12 -14.29
N LEU A 143 2.83 -2.33 -13.31
CA LEU A 143 3.62 -1.10 -13.52
C LEU A 143 4.96 -1.40 -14.19
N LEU A 144 5.58 -2.53 -13.87
CA LEU A 144 6.90 -2.93 -14.37
C LEU A 144 6.84 -3.91 -15.56
N GLY A 145 5.66 -4.41 -15.91
CA GLY A 145 5.50 -5.48 -16.90
C GLY A 145 6.21 -6.78 -16.51
N LEU A 146 6.23 -7.12 -15.22
CA LEU A 146 6.85 -8.36 -14.74
C LEU A 146 6.04 -9.57 -15.18
N PRO A 147 6.69 -10.68 -15.59
CA PRO A 147 5.98 -11.90 -15.94
C PRO A 147 5.45 -12.60 -14.68
N ASP A 148 4.39 -13.39 -14.85
CA ASP A 148 3.99 -14.37 -13.84
C ASP A 148 5.12 -15.38 -13.62
N ASN A 149 5.35 -15.73 -12.35
CA ASN A 149 6.40 -16.67 -11.96
C ASN A 149 7.80 -16.27 -12.46
N GLY A 150 8.10 -14.96 -12.41
CA GLY A 150 9.40 -14.40 -12.80
C GLY A 150 10.56 -14.68 -11.84
N GLY A 151 10.34 -15.48 -10.79
CA GLY A 151 11.36 -15.90 -9.83
C GLY A 151 11.98 -14.75 -9.01
N ILE A 152 13.15 -15.03 -8.46
CA ILE A 152 13.94 -14.06 -7.66
C ILE A 152 14.22 -12.75 -8.41
N PRO A 153 14.58 -12.74 -9.71
CA PRO A 153 14.81 -11.48 -10.42
C PRO A 153 13.58 -10.55 -10.44
N ALA A 154 12.39 -11.11 -10.66
CA ALA A 154 11.15 -10.33 -10.60
C ALA A 154 10.85 -9.85 -9.17
N LEU A 155 11.06 -10.71 -8.16
CA LEU A 155 10.86 -10.33 -6.76
C LEU A 155 11.77 -9.17 -6.33
N LYS A 156 13.05 -9.16 -6.71
CA LYS A 156 13.99 -8.07 -6.40
C LYS A 156 13.51 -6.74 -6.96
N GLN A 157 13.06 -6.73 -8.22
CA GLN A 157 12.50 -5.53 -8.84
C GLN A 157 11.22 -5.11 -8.12
N ALA A 158 10.33 -6.05 -7.84
CA ALA A 158 9.06 -5.74 -7.18
C ALA A 158 9.26 -5.14 -5.77
N LEU A 159 10.19 -5.69 -4.97
CA LEU A 159 10.54 -5.17 -3.65
C LEU A 159 11.00 -3.70 -3.71
N ALA A 160 11.75 -3.30 -4.75
CA ALA A 160 12.25 -1.94 -4.92
C ALA A 160 11.16 -0.92 -5.30
N PHE A 161 9.99 -1.37 -5.76
CA PHE A 161 8.86 -0.53 -6.17
C PHE A 161 7.70 -0.51 -5.17
N ARG A 162 7.88 -1.11 -3.99
CA ARG A 162 6.92 -1.03 -2.88
C ARG A 162 6.88 0.36 -2.27
N MET A 163 5.75 0.71 -1.66
CA MET A 163 5.60 1.97 -0.92
C MET A 163 6.62 2.08 0.22
N TYR A 164 6.95 0.95 0.86
CA TYR A 164 7.99 0.91 1.89
C TYR A 164 9.39 1.24 1.39
N ALA A 165 9.74 0.90 0.15
CA ALA A 165 11.06 1.18 -0.41
C ALA A 165 11.31 2.69 -0.60
N LEU A 166 10.25 3.49 -0.68
CA LEU A 166 10.33 4.95 -0.80
C LEU A 166 10.72 5.63 0.51
N ILE A 167 10.45 5.01 1.66
CA ILE A 167 10.50 5.67 2.98
C ILE A 167 11.42 5.01 4.00
N ASN A 168 11.95 3.82 3.67
CA ASN A 168 12.81 3.03 4.53
C ASN A 168 14.16 2.78 3.85
N LYS A 169 15.18 2.46 4.65
CA LYS A 169 16.46 1.98 4.13
C LYS A 169 16.43 0.46 4.10
N GLN A 170 16.69 -0.12 2.93
CA GLN A 170 16.57 -1.55 2.70
C GLN A 170 17.77 -2.07 1.90
N SER A 171 18.08 -3.35 2.08
CA SER A 171 19.13 -4.03 1.32
C SER A 171 18.69 -5.43 0.92
N ILE A 172 19.26 -5.91 -0.18
CA ILE A 172 19.09 -7.27 -0.67
C ILE A 172 20.48 -7.88 -0.82
N GLU A 173 20.68 -9.04 -0.21
CA GLU A 173 21.85 -9.88 -0.40
C GLU A 173 21.47 -11.07 -1.28
N ASP A 174 22.23 -11.30 -2.34
CA ASP A 174 22.15 -12.52 -3.14
C ASP A 174 22.95 -13.63 -2.45
N VAL A 175 22.25 -14.66 -1.97
CA VAL A 175 22.90 -15.84 -1.36
C VAL A 175 23.33 -16.81 -2.46
N ASP A 176 22.44 -17.04 -3.42
CA ASP A 176 22.66 -17.84 -4.63
C ASP A 176 21.65 -17.44 -5.73
N ALA A 177 21.58 -18.19 -6.84
CA ALA A 177 20.69 -17.89 -7.96
C ALA A 177 19.19 -17.95 -7.62
N ASN A 178 18.80 -18.71 -6.61
CA ASN A 178 17.42 -18.97 -6.21
C ASN A 178 17.08 -18.39 -4.83
N THR A 179 18.03 -17.75 -4.14
CA THR A 179 17.88 -17.31 -2.76
C THR A 179 18.39 -15.89 -2.54
N ILE A 180 17.56 -15.06 -1.91
CA ILE A 180 17.94 -13.73 -1.43
C ILE A 180 17.60 -13.54 0.05
N ILE A 181 18.34 -12.65 0.71
CA ILE A 181 18.00 -12.11 2.03
C ILE A 181 17.68 -10.62 1.88
N PHE A 182 16.43 -10.27 2.15
CA PHE A 182 15.98 -8.89 2.24
C PHE A 182 16.07 -8.39 3.68
N ARG A 183 16.57 -7.17 3.88
CA ARG A 183 16.69 -6.55 5.20
C ARG A 183 16.07 -5.16 5.21
N MET A 184 15.29 -4.90 6.25
CA MET A 184 14.81 -3.58 6.62
C MET A 184 15.85 -2.92 7.53
N ASN A 185 16.85 -2.25 6.94
CA ASN A 185 17.94 -1.63 7.69
C ASN A 185 17.45 -0.48 8.58
N GLU A 186 16.56 0.36 8.07
CA GLU A 186 15.88 1.39 8.86
C GLU A 186 14.39 1.35 8.59
N CYS A 187 13.60 1.12 9.63
CA CYS A 187 12.13 1.14 9.57
C CYS A 187 11.61 2.44 10.19
N ARG A 188 10.92 3.27 9.40
CA ARG A 188 10.36 4.55 9.86
C ARG A 188 9.47 4.41 11.09
N VAL A 189 8.69 3.33 11.19
CA VAL A 189 7.84 3.04 12.36
C VAL A 189 8.70 2.80 13.60
N GLN A 190 9.68 1.91 13.52
CA GLN A 190 10.53 1.57 14.67
C GLN A 190 11.39 2.75 15.10
N VAL A 191 11.99 3.47 14.14
CA VAL A 191 12.76 4.70 14.43
C VAL A 191 11.88 5.75 15.13
N ALA A 192 10.62 5.91 14.72
CA ALA A 192 9.71 6.85 15.37
C ALA A 192 9.38 6.42 16.82
N ARG A 193 9.29 5.12 17.09
CA ARG A 193 9.05 4.57 18.44
C ARG A 193 10.27 4.71 19.34
N GLN A 194 11.45 4.39 18.84
CA GLN A 194 12.71 4.57 19.56
C GLN A 194 12.94 6.04 19.96
N ARG A 195 12.62 7.00 19.08
CA ARG A 195 12.65 8.44 19.41
C ARG A 195 11.71 8.83 20.55
N LYS A 196 10.65 8.06 20.77
CA LYS A 196 9.68 8.24 21.87
C LYS A 196 10.04 7.40 23.11
N GLY A 197 11.17 6.69 23.12
CA GLY A 197 11.55 5.78 24.19
C GLY A 197 10.63 4.56 24.33
N LEU A 198 9.90 4.22 23.26
CA LEU A 198 9.02 3.04 23.23
C LEU A 198 9.80 1.83 22.72
N GLU A 199 9.45 0.65 23.24
CA GLU A 199 9.93 -0.63 22.67
C GLU A 199 9.53 -0.78 21.21
N ASP A 200 10.30 -1.56 20.46
CA ASP A 200 9.99 -1.88 19.08
C ASP A 200 8.60 -2.51 18.97
N TYR A 201 7.84 -2.06 17.98
CA TYR A 201 6.51 -2.57 17.72
C TYR A 201 6.59 -4.04 17.27
N PRO A 202 5.81 -4.97 17.86
CA PRO A 202 5.88 -6.40 17.55
C PRO A 202 5.24 -6.75 16.18
N CYS A 203 5.83 -6.27 15.09
CA CYS A 203 5.31 -6.40 13.72
C CYS A 203 5.49 -7.77 13.06
N LYS A 204 6.13 -8.75 13.71
CA LYS A 204 6.38 -10.07 13.13
C LYS A 204 5.11 -10.75 12.60
N SER A 205 3.99 -10.63 13.30
CA SER A 205 2.73 -11.24 12.84
C SER A 205 2.22 -10.66 11.52
N ALA A 206 2.27 -9.33 11.37
CA ALA A 206 1.96 -8.65 10.13
C ALA A 206 2.96 -9.07 9.04
N GLY A 207 4.26 -9.08 9.37
CA GLY A 207 5.32 -9.47 8.44
C GLY A 207 5.18 -10.90 7.90
N MET A 208 4.76 -11.85 8.76
CA MET A 208 4.50 -13.25 8.39
C MET A 208 3.30 -13.42 7.45
N VAL A 209 2.50 -12.38 7.27
CA VAL A 209 1.47 -12.30 6.23
C VAL A 209 2.01 -11.52 5.04
N GLU A 210 2.46 -10.30 5.28
CA GLU A 210 2.89 -9.33 4.28
C GLU A 210 3.92 -9.93 3.31
N TYR A 211 5.10 -10.33 3.78
CA TYR A 211 6.19 -10.76 2.90
C TYR A 211 5.91 -12.08 2.16
N PRO A 212 5.36 -13.13 2.81
CA PRO A 212 5.02 -14.36 2.10
C PRO A 212 3.92 -14.17 1.06
N TYR A 213 2.92 -13.33 1.33
CA TYR A 213 1.83 -13.07 0.38
C TYR A 213 2.35 -12.25 -0.80
N PHE A 214 3.15 -11.20 -0.55
CA PHE A 214 3.77 -10.41 -1.60
C PHE A 214 4.60 -11.30 -2.54
N ALA A 215 5.50 -12.10 -1.97
CA ALA A 215 6.40 -12.94 -2.74
C ALA A 215 5.66 -13.99 -3.57
N ARG A 216 4.63 -14.63 -3.02
CA ARG A 216 3.81 -15.62 -3.75
C ARG A 216 2.97 -15.01 -4.87
N THR A 217 2.58 -13.75 -4.75
CA THR A 217 1.91 -13.02 -5.83
C THR A 217 2.86 -12.73 -7.00
N ILE A 218 4.14 -12.48 -6.70
CA ILE A 218 5.18 -12.38 -7.75
C ILE A 218 5.45 -13.74 -8.39
N ASP A 219 5.66 -14.77 -7.57
CA ASP A 219 5.88 -16.14 -8.00
C ASP A 219 5.45 -17.12 -6.91
N SER A 220 4.44 -17.94 -7.21
CA SER A 220 3.81 -18.81 -6.21
C SER A 220 4.75 -19.87 -5.63
N ARG A 221 5.91 -20.09 -6.25
CA ARG A 221 6.94 -21.07 -5.84
C ARG A 221 7.91 -20.51 -4.82
N ILE A 222 7.85 -19.21 -4.53
CA ILE A 222 8.75 -18.58 -3.56
C ILE A 222 8.28 -18.91 -2.14
N ALA A 223 9.17 -19.56 -1.39
CA ALA A 223 9.06 -19.75 0.04
C ALA A 223 9.70 -18.56 0.76
N THR A 224 9.09 -18.15 1.87
CA THR A 224 9.53 -17.01 2.68
C THR A 224 9.77 -17.46 4.11
N GLU A 225 10.94 -17.15 4.64
CA GLU A 225 11.36 -17.43 6.03
C GLU A 225 11.69 -16.13 6.74
N CYS A 226 11.17 -15.94 7.96
CA CYS A 226 11.54 -14.84 8.84
C CYS A 226 12.84 -15.16 9.56
N LEU A 227 13.92 -14.43 9.27
CA LEU A 227 15.19 -14.58 9.97
C LEU A 227 15.21 -13.81 11.30
N GLY A 228 14.38 -12.76 11.40
CA GLY A 228 14.17 -11.99 12.62
C GLY A 228 13.24 -10.82 12.36
N CYS A 229 12.32 -10.55 13.28
CA CYS A 229 11.43 -9.40 13.24
C CYS A 229 10.87 -9.16 14.65
N PRO A 230 10.78 -7.91 15.14
CA PRO A 230 10.19 -7.60 16.44
C PRO A 230 8.86 -8.33 16.67
N PRO A 231 8.68 -8.98 17.84
CA PRO A 231 9.44 -8.80 19.07
C PRO A 231 10.68 -9.70 19.20
N ASP A 232 11.06 -10.44 18.15
CA ASP A 232 12.32 -11.19 18.18
C ASP A 232 13.50 -10.21 18.39
N LYS A 233 14.54 -10.70 19.05
CA LYS A 233 15.82 -9.97 19.09
C LYS A 233 16.38 -9.88 17.67
N HIS A 234 16.88 -8.70 17.32
CA HIS A 234 17.56 -8.44 16.06
C HIS A 234 18.84 -7.64 16.34
N PRO A 235 19.82 -7.66 15.43
CA PRO A 235 21.05 -6.89 15.60
C PRO A 235 20.80 -5.41 15.27
N GLN A 236 21.82 -4.56 15.38
CA GLN A 236 21.67 -3.11 15.23
C GLN A 236 21.48 -2.67 13.76
N GLU A 237 21.95 -3.49 12.81
CA GLU A 237 22.05 -3.15 11.39
C GLU A 237 20.72 -3.27 10.62
N TRP A 238 19.72 -3.93 11.22
CA TRP A 238 18.40 -4.11 10.63
C TRP A 238 17.35 -4.45 11.69
N PHE A 239 16.10 -4.05 11.42
CA PHE A 239 14.94 -4.36 12.26
C PHE A 239 14.30 -5.70 11.90
N CYS A 240 14.13 -5.97 10.61
CA CYS A 240 13.66 -7.28 10.18
C CYS A 240 14.41 -7.80 8.95
N ALA A 241 14.50 -9.12 8.85
CA ALA A 241 15.16 -9.81 7.76
C ALA A 241 14.34 -11.02 7.30
N TRP A 242 14.24 -11.17 5.99
CA TRP A 242 13.39 -12.15 5.33
C TRP A 242 14.20 -12.86 4.25
N LYS A 243 14.23 -14.19 4.32
CA LYS A 243 14.84 -15.03 3.29
C LYS A 243 13.76 -15.47 2.33
N PHE A 244 14.00 -15.26 1.04
CA PHE A 244 13.15 -15.74 -0.05
C PHE A 244 13.90 -16.79 -0.83
N THR A 245 13.27 -17.95 -1.05
CA THR A 245 13.87 -19.08 -1.78
C THR A 245 12.90 -19.55 -2.85
N LEU A 246 13.33 -19.57 -4.10
CA LEU A 246 12.59 -20.14 -5.21
C LEU A 246 12.72 -21.66 -5.18
N SER A 247 11.61 -22.37 -5.01
CA SER A 247 11.61 -23.85 -5.06
C SER A 247 11.45 -24.32 -6.51
N GLU A 248 12.24 -25.31 -6.93
CA GLU A 248 12.18 -25.82 -8.31
C GLU A 248 10.88 -26.60 -8.62
N GLN A 249 10.10 -27.04 -7.63
CA GLN A 249 8.79 -27.67 -7.84
C GLN A 249 7.78 -27.39 -6.71
N VAL A 250 6.54 -27.14 -7.13
CA VAL A 250 5.33 -27.12 -6.30
C VAL A 250 4.86 -28.58 -6.17
N LYS A 251 4.62 -29.04 -4.94
CA LYS A 251 3.72 -30.18 -4.71
C LYS A 251 2.28 -29.70 -4.73
#